data_AF-A0A954I401-F1
#
_entry.id   AF-A0A954I401-F1
#
_cell.length_a   1.000
_cell.length_b   1.000
_cell.length_c   1.000
_cell.angle_alpha   90.00
_cell.angle_beta   90.00
_cell.angle_gamma   90.00
#
_symmetry.space_group_name_H-M   'P 1'
#
loop_
_entity.id
_entity.type
_entity.pdbx_description
1 polymer ?
#
loop_
_entity_poly.entity_id
_entity_poly.type
_entity_poly.pdbx_seq_one_letter_code
_entity_poly.pdbx_strand_id
1 'polypeptide(L)'
;MPLDAVPSLVFSEIMRDVDLFVGIVGIGNDPTWSDGGPDGRFREDWTRAATSELAVTAATRREVLEQLIPRLRIAERCELDDRHLIVRGDLATYKIHLGSANILMEPGGRFLCIVPKTSDSRLERLRLPFEGDRILSIILSKAFLLAADTGIKDPSIRAQIGEA
;
A
#
# COMPACT_ATOMS: atom_id res chain seq x y z
N MET A 1 -11.80 -9.08 -34.21
CA MET A 1 -10.70 -10.06 -34.18
C MET A 1 -10.85 -10.84 -32.88
N PRO A 2 -10.86 -12.18 -32.90
CA PRO A 2 -10.99 -12.97 -31.68
C PRO A 2 -9.66 -12.95 -30.88
N LEU A 3 -9.75 -13.13 -29.57
CA LEU A 3 -8.64 -12.90 -28.62
C LEU A 3 -7.47 -13.87 -28.81
N ASP A 4 -7.78 -15.09 -29.22
CA ASP A 4 -6.86 -16.17 -29.58
C ASP A 4 -6.03 -15.88 -30.85
N ALA A 5 -6.43 -14.89 -31.65
CA ALA A 5 -5.67 -14.43 -32.81
C ALA A 5 -4.62 -13.36 -32.47
N VAL A 6 -4.53 -12.89 -31.21
CA VAL A 6 -3.53 -11.92 -30.78
C VAL A 6 -2.25 -12.66 -30.36
N PRO A 7 -1.06 -12.33 -30.91
CA PRO A 7 0.19 -12.91 -30.46
C PRO A 7 0.41 -12.70 -28.95
N SER A 8 0.86 -13.72 -28.24
CA SER A 8 0.99 -13.69 -26.77
C SER A 8 1.82 -12.53 -26.23
N LEU A 9 2.92 -12.18 -26.91
CA LEU A 9 3.78 -11.04 -26.53
C LEU A 9 3.06 -9.69 -26.69
N VAL A 10 2.27 -9.54 -27.76
CA VAL A 10 1.48 -8.32 -28.00
C VAL A 10 0.34 -8.25 -27.00
N PHE A 11 -0.31 -9.38 -26.73
CA PHE A 11 -1.35 -9.49 -25.71
C PHE A 11 -0.82 -9.13 -24.32
N SER A 12 0.35 -9.66 -23.92
CA SER A 12 0.94 -9.32 -22.62
C SER A 12 1.27 -7.84 -22.50
N GLU A 13 1.74 -7.20 -23.57
CA GLU A 13 2.07 -5.78 -23.50
C GLU A 13 0.82 -4.89 -23.49
N ILE A 14 -0.23 -5.27 -24.23
CA ILE A 14 -1.54 -4.61 -24.12
C ILE A 14 -2.13 -4.78 -22.71
N MET A 15 -2.05 -5.97 -22.13
CA MET A 15 -2.56 -6.21 -20.77
C MET A 15 -1.77 -5.45 -19.71
N ARG A 16 -0.46 -5.26 -19.92
CA ARG A 16 0.37 -4.41 -19.07
C ARG A 16 -0.02 -2.94 -19.19
N ASP A 17 -0.28 -2.44 -20.40
CA ASP A 17 -0.74 -1.07 -20.61
C ASP A 17 -2.13 -0.81 -20.01
N VAL A 18 -3.03 -1.80 -20.11
CA VAL A 18 -4.34 -1.76 -19.47
C VAL A 18 -4.21 -1.79 -17.95
N ASP A 19 -3.36 -2.66 -17.38
CA ASP A 19 -3.08 -2.69 -15.94
C ASP A 19 -2.51 -1.34 -15.45
N LEU A 20 -1.59 -0.75 -16.20
CA LEU A 20 -1.02 0.57 -15.92
C LEU A 20 -2.10 1.67 -15.97
N PHE A 21 -2.97 1.64 -16.97
CA PHE A 21 -4.06 2.62 -17.10
C PHE A 21 -5.08 2.50 -15.98
N VAL A 22 -5.56 1.28 -15.70
CA VAL A 22 -6.55 1.03 -14.64
C VAL A 22 -5.96 1.30 -13.26
N GLY A 23 -4.67 0.96 -13.05
CA GLY A 23 -3.96 1.24 -11.80
C GLY A 23 -3.82 2.73 -11.48
N ILE A 24 -3.79 3.60 -12.50
CA ILE A 24 -3.69 5.07 -12.35
C ILE A 24 -5.07 5.74 -12.28
N VAL A 25 -6.03 5.30 -13.11
CA VAL A 25 -7.32 5.98 -13.30
C VAL A 25 -8.42 5.43 -12.38
N GLY A 26 -8.22 4.23 -11.82
CA GLY A 26 -9.18 3.59 -10.94
C GLY A 26 -9.39 4.38 -9.64
N ILE A 27 -10.64 4.76 -9.36
CA ILE A 27 -11.03 5.46 -8.12
C ILE A 27 -10.70 4.68 -6.85
N GLY A 28 -10.64 3.34 -6.92
CA GLY A 28 -10.25 2.47 -5.80
C GLY A 28 -8.78 2.65 -5.38
N ASN A 29 -7.93 3.21 -6.24
CA ASN A 29 -6.53 3.56 -5.96
C ASN A 29 -6.35 5.05 -5.61
N ASP A 30 -7.40 5.87 -5.65
CA ASP A 30 -7.33 7.28 -5.27
C ASP A 30 -7.23 7.40 -3.74
N PRO A 31 -6.09 7.86 -3.18
CA PRO A 31 -5.93 8.02 -1.74
C PRO A 31 -6.81 9.11 -1.13
N THR A 32 -7.44 9.96 -1.96
CA THR A 32 -8.37 11.02 -1.54
C THR A 32 -9.83 10.57 -1.58
N TRP A 33 -10.14 9.41 -2.16
CA TRP A 33 -11.49 8.82 -2.18
C TRP A 33 -11.76 7.99 -0.92
N SER A 34 -11.53 8.60 0.24
CA SER A 34 -11.61 7.95 1.56
C SER A 34 -13.02 7.79 2.13
N ASP A 35 -13.98 8.54 1.58
CA ASP A 35 -15.39 8.50 2.01
C ASP A 35 -16.17 7.36 1.35
N GLY A 36 -15.64 6.69 0.33
CA GLY A 36 -16.39 5.71 -0.45
C GLY A 36 -17.53 6.37 -1.23
N GLY A 37 -17.35 7.63 -1.67
CA GLY A 37 -18.34 8.43 -2.36
C GLY A 37 -19.45 8.98 -1.45
N PRO A 38 -20.47 9.64 -2.04
CA PRO A 38 -21.57 10.25 -1.29
C PRO A 38 -22.22 9.25 -0.32
N ASP A 39 -22.37 9.66 0.94
CA ASP A 39 -22.97 8.87 2.03
C ASP A 39 -22.24 7.55 2.38
N GLY A 40 -20.99 7.32 1.96
CA GLY A 40 -20.28 6.08 2.30
C GLY A 40 -20.66 4.85 1.49
N ARG A 41 -21.42 5.02 0.40
CA ARG A 41 -22.07 3.92 -0.35
C ARG A 41 -21.11 2.90 -0.95
N PHE A 42 -19.88 3.29 -1.26
CA PHE A 42 -18.87 2.43 -1.90
C PHE A 42 -17.77 1.99 -0.93
N ARG A 43 -17.98 2.06 0.39
CA ARG A 43 -17.02 1.56 1.39
C ARG A 43 -16.68 0.08 1.21
N GLU A 44 -17.67 -0.73 0.84
CA GLU A 44 -17.46 -2.17 0.58
C GLU A 44 -16.64 -2.39 -0.69
N ASP A 45 -16.88 -1.61 -1.74
CA ASP A 45 -16.11 -1.67 -2.98
C ASP A 45 -14.66 -1.20 -2.76
N TRP A 46 -14.46 -0.15 -1.96
CA TRP A 46 -13.12 0.26 -1.52
C TRP A 46 -12.43 -0.84 -0.71
N THR A 47 -13.15 -1.50 0.20
CA THR A 47 -12.61 -2.61 1.01
C THR A 47 -12.22 -3.80 0.14
N ARG A 48 -13.01 -4.15 -0.87
CA ARG A 48 -12.68 -5.21 -1.84
C ARG A 48 -11.50 -4.85 -2.73
N ALA A 49 -11.45 -3.62 -3.24
CA ALA A 49 -10.29 -3.14 -4.00
C ALA A 49 -9.02 -3.14 -3.14
N ALA A 50 -9.12 -2.67 -1.89
CA ALA A 50 -8.06 -2.61 -0.90
C ALA A 50 -7.44 -3.97 -0.57
N THR A 51 -8.23 -5.05 -0.66
CA THR A 51 -7.88 -6.43 -0.30
C THR A 51 -7.79 -7.38 -1.51
N SER A 52 -7.92 -6.84 -2.73
CA SER A 52 -7.90 -7.61 -3.97
C SER A 52 -6.53 -8.26 -4.25
N GLU A 53 -6.50 -9.19 -5.22
CA GLU A 53 -5.29 -9.92 -5.58
C GLU A 53 -4.11 -9.01 -5.94
N LEU A 54 -2.91 -9.49 -5.61
CA LEU A 54 -1.67 -8.81 -5.94
C LEU A 54 -1.50 -8.76 -7.47
N ALA A 55 -1.48 -7.56 -8.04
CA ALA A 55 -0.96 -7.36 -9.39
C ALA A 55 0.52 -7.80 -9.44
N VAL A 56 1.01 -8.17 -10.63
CA VAL A 56 2.41 -8.63 -10.85
C VAL A 56 3.45 -7.68 -10.24
N THR A 57 3.15 -6.38 -10.21
CA THR A 57 3.99 -5.35 -9.58
C THR A 57 4.19 -5.53 -8.06
N ALA A 58 3.25 -6.15 -7.35
CA ALA A 58 3.37 -6.37 -5.92
C ALA A 58 4.27 -7.56 -5.55
N ALA A 59 4.39 -8.56 -6.41
CA ALA A 59 5.38 -9.63 -6.25
C ALA A 59 6.82 -9.07 -6.34
N THR A 60 7.08 -8.18 -7.30
CA THR A 60 8.37 -7.47 -7.39
C THR A 60 8.63 -6.62 -6.15
N ARG A 61 7.63 -5.89 -5.63
CA ARG A 61 7.79 -5.14 -4.35
C ARG A 61 8.16 -6.04 -3.18
N ARG A 62 7.64 -7.27 -3.14
CA ARG A 62 7.98 -8.26 -2.11
C ARG A 62 9.47 -8.59 -2.13
N GLU A 63 10.01 -9.00 -3.28
CA GLU A 63 11.43 -9.33 -3.46
C GLU A 63 12.34 -8.17 -3.05
N VAL A 64 11.93 -6.96 -3.42
CA VAL A 64 12.61 -5.73 -3.04
C VAL A 64 12.64 -5.53 -1.54
N LEU A 65 11.49 -5.67 -0.88
CA LEU A 65 11.37 -5.48 0.56
C LEU A 65 12.16 -6.54 1.33
N GLU A 66 12.21 -7.79 0.85
CA GLU A 66 13.06 -8.85 1.43
C GLU A 66 14.54 -8.44 1.48
N GLN A 67 15.04 -7.74 0.46
CA GLN A 67 16.43 -7.28 0.41
C GLN A 67 16.66 -6.01 1.23
N LEU A 68 15.68 -5.11 1.27
CA LEU A 68 15.80 -3.80 1.91
C LEU A 68 15.60 -3.88 3.43
N ILE A 69 14.54 -4.53 3.90
CA ILE A 69 14.11 -4.51 5.32
C ILE A 69 15.23 -4.89 6.29
N PRO A 70 16.02 -5.96 6.06
CA PRO A 70 17.09 -6.35 6.97
C PRO A 70 18.18 -5.28 7.19
N ARG A 71 18.26 -4.30 6.27
CA ARG A 71 19.24 -3.20 6.33
C ARG A 71 18.66 -1.92 6.95
N LEU A 72 17.37 -1.92 7.30
CA LEU A 72 16.69 -0.77 7.88
C LEU A 72 16.69 -0.85 9.42
N ARG A 73 16.58 0.31 10.07
CA ARG A 73 16.50 0.40 11.54
C ARG A 73 15.28 -0.28 12.15
N ILE A 74 14.24 -0.54 11.35
CA ILE A 74 12.98 -1.16 11.78
C ILE A 74 12.97 -2.68 11.54
N ALA A 75 14.09 -3.28 11.12
CA ALA A 75 14.16 -4.70 10.73
C ALA A 75 13.55 -5.65 11.77
N GLU A 76 13.88 -5.49 13.05
CA GLU A 76 13.39 -6.35 14.14
C GLU A 76 11.89 -6.19 14.44
N ARG A 77 11.25 -5.15 13.89
CA ARG A 77 9.81 -4.89 13.99
C ARG A 77 9.08 -5.30 12.72
N CYS A 78 9.77 -5.80 11.70
CA CYS A 78 9.19 -6.10 10.41
C CYS A 78 9.27 -7.60 10.08
N GLU A 79 8.17 -8.13 9.56
CA GLU A 79 8.08 -9.47 8.99
C GLU A 79 7.36 -9.38 7.65
N LEU A 80 7.76 -10.19 6.67
CA LEU A 80 7.15 -10.20 5.36
C LEU A 80 6.34 -11.48 5.17
N ASP A 81 5.04 -11.35 4.94
CA ASP A 81 4.20 -12.47 4.51
C ASP A 81 4.08 -12.51 2.97
N ASP A 82 3.12 -13.28 2.44
CA ASP A 82 2.89 -13.38 1.00
C ASP A 82 2.36 -12.06 0.39
N ARG A 83 1.51 -11.32 1.13
CA ARG A 83 0.77 -10.15 0.63
C ARG A 83 0.95 -8.87 1.44
N HIS A 84 1.62 -8.94 2.58
CA HIS A 84 1.77 -7.85 3.52
C HIS A 84 3.19 -7.74 4.04
N LEU A 85 3.57 -6.49 4.28
CA LEU A 85 4.59 -6.15 5.26
C LEU A 85 3.91 -6.02 6.62
N ILE A 86 4.22 -6.94 7.53
CA ILE A 86 3.79 -6.90 8.93
C ILE A 86 4.77 -6.02 9.70
N VAL A 87 4.25 -5.05 10.45
CA VAL A 87 5.00 -4.09 11.25
C VAL A 87 4.46 -4.12 12.67
N ARG A 88 5.30 -4.51 13.63
CA ARG A 88 4.98 -4.47 15.06
C ARG A 88 5.32 -3.09 15.63
N GLY A 89 4.29 -2.31 15.93
CA GLY A 89 4.40 -1.09 16.74
C GLY A 89 4.35 -1.41 18.24
N ASP A 90 4.34 -0.37 19.07
CA ASP A 90 4.20 -0.49 20.52
C ASP A 90 2.72 -0.47 20.96
N LEU A 91 1.81 0.09 20.14
CA LEU A 91 0.36 0.17 20.39
C LEU A 91 -0.42 -0.92 19.67
N ALA A 92 -0.03 -1.26 18.43
CA ALA A 92 -0.70 -2.28 17.64
C ALA A 92 0.25 -2.97 16.65
N THR A 93 -0.20 -4.10 16.09
CA THR A 93 0.46 -4.73 14.94
C THR A 93 -0.27 -4.33 13.66
N TYR A 94 0.51 -4.01 12.63
CA TYR A 94 0.01 -3.42 11.38
C TYR A 94 0.39 -4.29 10.19
N LYS A 95 -0.57 -4.65 9.35
CA LYS A 95 -0.33 -5.37 8.10
C LYS A 95 -0.52 -4.42 6.93
N ILE A 96 0.57 -4.07 6.25
CA ILE A 96 0.58 -3.15 5.12
C ILE A 96 0.52 -3.97 3.83
N HIS A 97 -0.56 -3.87 3.07
CA HIS A 97 -0.74 -4.61 1.82
C HIS A 97 0.26 -4.16 0.74
N LEU A 98 0.93 -5.10 0.09
CA LEU A 98 2.01 -4.81 -0.86
C LEU A 98 1.52 -4.23 -2.20
N GLY A 99 0.24 -4.44 -2.54
CA GLY A 99 -0.36 -3.89 -3.77
C GLY A 99 -0.91 -2.48 -3.61
N SER A 100 -1.58 -2.20 -2.48
CA SER A 100 -2.37 -0.97 -2.26
C SER A 100 -1.81 -0.06 -1.16
N ALA A 101 -0.83 -0.54 -0.40
CA ALA A 101 -0.34 0.10 0.83
C ALA A 101 -1.42 0.31 1.91
N ASN A 102 -2.57 -0.36 1.83
CA ASN A 102 -3.60 -0.28 2.86
C ASN A 102 -3.18 -1.00 4.13
N ILE A 103 -3.61 -0.50 5.28
CA ILE A 103 -3.16 -0.97 6.59
C ILE A 103 -4.33 -1.64 7.31
N LEU A 104 -4.10 -2.87 7.73
CA LEU A 104 -4.97 -3.60 8.65
C LEU A 104 -4.31 -3.64 10.03
N MET A 105 -5.05 -3.34 11.09
CA MET A 105 -4.57 -3.43 12.48
C MET A 105 -5.01 -4.74 13.13
N GLU A 106 -4.11 -5.31 13.92
CA GLU A 106 -4.35 -6.46 14.80
C GLU A 106 -4.20 -6.07 16.28
N PRO A 107 -5.05 -6.64 17.17
CA PRO A 107 -6.15 -7.57 16.87
C PRO A 107 -7.41 -6.86 16.32
N GLY A 108 -8.26 -7.61 15.60
CA GLY A 108 -9.61 -7.16 15.21
C GLY A 108 -9.78 -6.71 13.75
N GLY A 109 -8.72 -6.68 12.94
CA GLY A 109 -8.83 -6.45 11.49
C GLY A 109 -9.41 -5.08 11.12
N ARG A 110 -9.17 -4.05 11.94
CA ARG A 110 -9.65 -2.69 11.67
C ARG A 110 -8.73 -2.00 10.68
N PHE A 111 -9.28 -1.31 9.69
CA PHE A 111 -8.46 -0.50 8.78
C PHE A 111 -7.90 0.73 9.48
N LEU A 112 -6.64 1.07 9.17
CA LEU A 112 -6.02 2.34 9.52
C LEU A 112 -5.79 3.14 8.24
N CYS A 113 -6.47 4.27 8.13
CA CYS A 113 -6.33 5.16 6.98
C CYS A 113 -5.28 6.24 7.28
N ILE A 114 -4.19 6.23 6.51
CA ILE A 114 -3.15 7.25 6.53
C ILE A 114 -3.00 7.77 5.10
N VAL A 115 -3.44 9.02 4.89
CA VAL A 115 -3.36 9.70 3.61
C VAL A 115 -1.99 10.38 3.50
N PRO A 116 -1.17 10.04 2.48
CA PRO A 116 0.08 10.75 2.23
C PRO A 116 -0.23 12.21 1.91
N LYS A 117 0.50 13.16 2.52
CA LYS A 117 0.39 14.57 2.11
C LYS A 117 0.99 14.72 0.72
N THR A 118 0.15 15.03 -0.27
CA THR A 118 0.46 15.03 -1.72
C THR A 118 1.60 15.99 -2.13
N SER A 119 2.09 16.84 -1.23
CA SER A 119 3.13 17.85 -1.52
C SER A 119 4.53 17.53 -0.98
N ASP A 120 4.77 16.34 -0.38
CA ASP A 120 6.10 16.05 0.16
C ASP A 120 7.05 15.56 -0.94
N SER A 121 7.63 16.52 -1.65
CA SER A 121 8.79 16.36 -2.56
C SER A 121 9.97 15.57 -1.94
N ARG A 122 9.95 15.28 -0.62
CA ARG A 122 10.89 14.37 0.05
C ARG A 122 10.79 12.94 -0.44
N LEU A 123 9.60 12.44 -0.76
CA LEU A 123 9.42 11.06 -1.23
C LEU A 123 10.01 10.87 -2.63
N GLU A 124 9.97 11.92 -3.46
CA GLU A 124 10.62 11.94 -4.79
C GLU A 124 12.16 12.02 -4.69
N ARG A 125 12.72 12.43 -3.54
CA ARG A 125 14.17 12.51 -3.31
C ARG A 125 14.79 11.22 -2.78
N LEU A 126 13.98 10.23 -2.39
CA LEU A 126 14.49 8.93 -2.00
C LEU A 126 14.89 8.17 -3.26
N ARG A 127 16.21 8.10 -3.52
CA ARG A 127 16.76 7.17 -4.51
C ARG A 127 16.66 5.75 -3.98
N LEU A 128 15.46 5.19 -4.04
CA LEU A 128 15.25 3.77 -3.85
C LEU A 128 15.83 3.03 -5.06
N PRO A 129 16.21 1.76 -4.93
CA PRO A 129 16.74 0.97 -6.06
C PRO A 129 15.73 0.75 -7.21
N PHE A 130 14.52 1.30 -7.07
CA PHE A 130 13.38 1.21 -7.98
C PHE A 130 12.81 2.63 -8.11
N GLU A 131 13.51 3.47 -8.87
CA GLU A 131 13.02 4.80 -9.22
C GLU A 131 11.64 4.65 -9.91
N GLY A 132 10.62 5.36 -9.39
CA GLY A 132 9.27 5.39 -9.98
C GLY A 132 8.20 4.56 -9.27
N ASP A 133 8.53 3.67 -8.32
CA ASP A 133 7.50 2.93 -7.57
C ASP A 133 6.98 3.72 -6.38
N ARG A 134 5.97 4.56 -6.64
CA ARG A 134 5.30 5.38 -5.62
C ARG A 134 4.69 4.54 -4.48
N ILE A 135 4.15 3.36 -4.77
CA ILE A 135 3.50 2.51 -3.76
C ILE A 135 4.54 1.94 -2.80
N LEU A 136 5.69 1.46 -3.31
CA LEU A 136 6.79 1.02 -2.46
C LEU A 136 7.25 2.11 -1.49
N SER A 137 7.40 3.35 -1.98
CA SER A 137 7.73 4.50 -1.14
C SER A 137 6.68 4.77 -0.06
N ILE A 138 5.39 4.65 -0.39
CA ILE A 138 4.29 4.77 0.58
C ILE A 138 4.34 3.64 1.63
N ILE A 139 4.58 2.39 1.21
CA ILE A 139 4.71 1.23 2.11
C ILE A 139 5.84 1.47 3.12
N LEU A 140 7.02 1.86 2.64
CA LEU A 140 8.17 2.14 3.51
C LEU A 140 7.88 3.29 4.47
N SER A 141 7.27 4.37 3.98
CA SER A 141 6.92 5.54 4.82
C SER A 141 5.96 5.16 5.95
N LYS A 142 4.92 4.38 5.62
CA LYS A 142 3.98 3.83 6.59
C LYS A 142 4.68 2.91 7.58
N ALA A 143 5.55 2.01 7.12
CA ALA A 143 6.29 1.11 7.99
C ALA A 143 7.16 1.86 9.01
N PHE A 144 7.89 2.89 8.59
CA PHE A 144 8.67 3.72 9.52
C PHE A 144 7.81 4.48 10.53
N LEU A 145 6.67 5.03 10.09
CA LEU A 145 5.75 5.74 10.97
C LEU A 145 5.14 4.80 12.02
N LEU A 146 4.67 3.63 11.58
CA LEU A 146 3.96 2.65 12.41
C LEU A 146 4.89 1.85 13.32
N ALA A 147 6.15 1.64 12.90
CA ALA A 147 7.18 1.10 13.78
C ALA A 147 7.54 2.04 14.94
N ALA A 148 7.04 3.28 14.97
CA ALA A 148 7.20 4.23 16.06
C ALA A 148 5.85 4.88 16.41
N ASP A 149 4.79 4.06 16.49
CA ASP A 149 3.40 4.47 16.65
C ASP A 149 3.11 5.36 17.87
N THR A 150 3.79 5.13 19.01
CA THR A 150 3.73 6.00 20.20
C THR A 150 4.23 7.42 19.94
N GLY A 151 5.06 7.63 18.90
CA GLY A 151 5.57 8.93 18.49
C GLY A 151 4.66 9.69 17.52
N ILE A 152 3.55 9.09 17.09
CA ILE A 152 2.61 9.70 16.13
C ILE A 152 1.87 10.85 16.82
N LYS A 153 2.01 12.06 16.28
CA LYS A 153 1.37 13.27 16.81
C LYS A 153 0.05 13.63 16.14
N ASP A 154 -0.24 13.04 14.98
CA ASP A 154 -1.44 13.36 14.22
C ASP A 154 -2.69 12.81 14.96
N PRO A 155 -3.61 13.67 15.41
CA PRO A 155 -4.76 13.24 16.19
C PRO A 155 -5.72 12.34 15.39
N SER A 156 -5.79 12.50 14.06
CA SER A 156 -6.64 11.65 13.21
C SER A 156 -6.15 10.21 13.13
N ILE A 157 -4.83 10.00 13.22
CA ILE A 157 -4.21 8.67 13.22
C ILE A 157 -4.34 8.04 14.60
N ARG A 158 -4.06 8.80 15.68
CA ARG A 158 -4.17 8.32 17.06
C ARG A 158 -5.59 7.85 17.40
N ALA A 159 -6.60 8.63 17.02
CA ALA A 159 -8.00 8.28 17.24
C ALA A 159 -8.40 6.96 16.56
N GLN A 160 -7.83 6.66 15.38
CA GLN A 160 -8.09 5.38 14.69
C GLN A 160 -7.41 4.20 15.39
N ILE A 161 -6.16 4.36 15.84
CA ILE A 161 -5.41 3.32 16.57
C ILE A 161 -6.14 2.98 17.88
N GLY A 162 -6.68 4.00 18.57
CA GLY A 162 -7.42 3.84 19.82
C GLY A 162 -6.86 4.67 20.97
N GLU A 163 -5.97 5.63 20.70
CA GLU A 163 -5.55 6.65 21.66
C GLU A 163 -6.35 7.94 21.42
N ALA A 164 -7.16 8.35 22.40
CA ALA A 164 -7.78 9.67 22.47
C ALA A 164 -6.90 10.62 23.30
#